data_AF-A0AAU9WGY3-F1
#
_entry.id   AF-A0AAU9WGY3-F1
#
_cell.length_a   1.000
_cell.length_b   1.000
_cell.length_c   1.000
_cell.angle_alpha   90.00
_cell.angle_beta   90.00
_cell.angle_gamma   90.00
#
_symmetry.space_group_name_H-M   'P 1'
#
loop_
_entity.id
_entity.type
_entity.pdbx_description
1 polymer ?
#
loop_
_entity_poly.entity_id
_entity_poly.type
_entity_poly.pdbx_seq_one_letter_code
_entity_poly.pdbx_strand_id
1 'polypeptide(L)'
;MKRVNPDCLNDIVTVQFIGEPAVDEGGPRKELFFLMHKHILFTGPPAPVRFVHNMIALQREEYLHYGVTSALSVYQGSLGPAMFAAPVVDYILCGKLDAVRVSLCDLLSGKVKTTLEELEAISDPVKFKQEASLIHL
;
A
#
# COMPACT_ATOMS: atom_id res chain seq x y z
N MET A 1 -6.81 -20.21 -4.47
CA MET A 1 -7.08 -20.01 -3.04
C MET A 1 -8.59 -19.99 -2.81
N LYS A 2 -9.09 -20.54 -1.69
CA LYS A 2 -10.52 -20.46 -1.35
C LYS A 2 -10.88 -19.04 -0.94
N ARG A 3 -12.09 -18.57 -1.30
CA ARG A 3 -12.62 -17.28 -0.82
C ARG A 3 -12.74 -17.33 0.70
N VAL A 4 -12.20 -16.32 1.38
CA VAL A 4 -12.41 -16.11 2.81
C VAL A 4 -13.85 -15.61 2.98
N ASN A 5 -14.63 -16.26 3.84
CA ASN A 5 -15.96 -15.78 4.21
C ASN A 5 -15.79 -14.51 5.07
N PRO A 6 -16.33 -13.34 4.68
CA PRO A 6 -16.23 -12.11 5.48
C PRO A 6 -16.75 -12.27 6.91
N ASP A 7 -17.74 -13.13 7.11
CA ASP A 7 -18.34 -13.37 8.44
C ASP A 7 -17.36 -14.03 9.42
N CYS A 8 -16.33 -14.72 8.91
CA CYS A 8 -15.27 -15.35 9.70
C CYS A 8 -14.14 -14.38 10.09
N LEU A 9 -14.18 -13.11 9.63
CA LEU A 9 -13.14 -12.12 9.95
C LEU A 9 -13.19 -11.63 11.40
N ASN A 10 -14.30 -11.90 12.11
CA ASN A 10 -14.47 -11.55 13.52
C ASN A 10 -13.83 -12.56 14.47
N ASP A 11 -13.51 -13.76 13.99
CA ASP A 11 -12.91 -14.80 14.80
C ASP A 11 -11.40 -14.57 14.99
N ILE A 12 -10.87 -15.03 16.12
CA ILE A 12 -9.44 -14.99 16.39
C ILE A 12 -8.73 -15.91 15.40
N VAL A 13 -7.70 -15.39 14.72
CA VAL A 13 -6.90 -16.19 13.79
C VAL A 13 -5.92 -17.04 14.59
N THR A 14 -6.12 -18.36 14.60
CA THR A 14 -5.16 -19.33 15.13
C THR A 14 -4.18 -19.75 14.03
N VAL A 15 -2.89 -19.79 14.35
CA VAL A 15 -1.82 -20.10 13.40
C VAL A 15 -0.98 -21.25 13.92
N GLN A 16 -0.80 -22.26 13.08
CA GLN A 16 0.12 -23.37 13.32
C GLN A 16 1.11 -23.47 12.16
N PHE A 17 2.41 -23.28 12.45
CA PHE A 17 3.46 -23.50 11.46
C PHE A 17 3.72 -25.00 11.29
N ILE A 18 3.74 -25.46 10.03
CA ILE A 18 3.93 -26.88 9.72
C ILE A 18 5.35 -27.30 10.12
N GLY A 19 5.46 -28.34 10.94
CA GLY A 19 6.75 -28.88 11.39
C GLY A 19 7.28 -28.23 12.67
N GLU A 20 6.58 -27.24 13.23
CA GLU A 20 6.94 -26.62 14.50
C GLU A 20 5.96 -27.01 15.60
N PRO A 21 6.45 -27.33 16.82
CA PRO A 21 5.56 -27.54 17.96
C PRO A 21 4.87 -26.22 18.32
N ALA A 22 3.55 -26.25 18.48
CA ALA A 22 2.78 -25.08 18.90
C ALA A 22 3.01 -24.83 20.40
N VAL A 23 3.86 -23.85 20.74
CA VAL A 23 4.22 -23.52 22.14
C VAL A 23 3.40 -22.34 22.68
N ASP A 24 2.81 -21.51 21.81
CA ASP A 24 1.97 -20.35 22.15
C ASP A 24 0.96 -20.08 21.02
N GLU A 25 -0.23 -19.60 21.36
CA GLU A 25 -1.29 -19.17 20.42
C GLU A 25 -1.07 -17.72 19.91
N GLY A 26 -0.36 -16.89 20.69
CA GLY A 26 -0.15 -15.47 20.41
C GLY A 26 1.06 -15.18 19.51
N GLY A 27 2.19 -15.82 19.78
CA GLY A 27 3.45 -15.69 19.05
C GLY A 27 3.32 -15.98 17.55
N PRO A 28 2.84 -17.17 17.15
CA PRO A 28 2.72 -17.55 15.73
C PRO A 28 1.83 -16.60 14.92
N ARG A 29 0.78 -16.06 15.53
CA ARG A 29 -0.08 -15.06 14.89
C ARG A 29 0.66 -13.75 14.61
N LYS A 30 1.39 -13.23 15.60
CA LYS A 30 2.19 -12.00 15.42
C LYS A 30 3.28 -12.22 14.36
N GLU A 31 3.88 -13.40 14.35
CA GLU A 31 4.88 -13.78 13.37
C GLU A 31 4.30 -13.88 11.95
N LEU A 32 3.12 -14.49 11.79
CA LEU A 32 2.42 -14.52 10.50
C LEU A 32 2.21 -13.11 9.96
N PHE A 33 1.63 -12.20 10.75
CA PHE A 33 1.40 -10.82 10.31
C PHE A 33 2.69 -10.08 9.99
N PHE A 34 3.74 -10.28 10.78
CA PHE A 34 5.07 -9.72 10.51
C PHE A 34 5.65 -10.21 9.17
N LEU A 35 5.57 -11.52 8.89
CA LEU A 35 6.05 -12.13 7.65
C LEU A 35 5.22 -11.66 6.44
N MET A 36 3.91 -11.51 6.60
CA MET A 36 3.02 -11.00 5.54
C MET A 36 3.37 -9.57 5.11
N HIS A 37 3.72 -8.69 6.06
CA HIS A 37 4.14 -7.32 5.74
C HIS A 37 5.52 -7.24 5.08
N LYS A 38 6.33 -8.31 5.13
CA LYS A 38 7.60 -8.43 4.39
C LYS A 38 7.43 -8.91 2.94
N HIS A 39 6.23 -9.27 2.50
CA HIS A 39 6.00 -10.02 1.26
C HIS A 39 5.67 -9.17 0.01
N ILE A 40 6.20 -9.62 -1.14
CA ILE A 40 6.01 -9.38 -2.61
C ILE A 40 5.42 -8.06 -3.15
N LEU A 41 4.43 -7.42 -2.52
CA LEU A 41 3.75 -6.25 -3.11
C LEU A 41 4.57 -4.96 -3.03
N PHE A 42 5.75 -5.04 -2.43
CA PHE A 42 6.60 -3.90 -2.20
C PHE A 42 8.01 -4.18 -2.72
N THR A 43 8.58 -3.23 -3.45
CA THR A 43 9.95 -3.30 -3.97
C THR A 43 10.71 -2.05 -3.58
N GLY A 44 12.04 -2.17 -3.54
CA GLY A 44 12.95 -1.07 -3.19
C GLY A 44 14.04 -1.51 -2.22
N PRO A 45 15.04 -0.64 -1.96
CA PRO A 45 16.04 -0.85 -0.92
C PRO A 45 15.39 -0.99 0.47
N PRO A 46 16.12 -1.51 1.48
CA PRO A 46 15.57 -1.85 2.81
C PRO A 46 14.79 -0.72 3.51
N ALA A 47 15.03 0.53 3.12
CA ALA A 47 14.20 1.67 3.48
C ALA A 47 14.32 2.79 2.42
N PRO A 48 13.21 3.42 2.00
CA PRO A 48 11.82 2.98 2.21
C PRO A 48 11.43 1.90 1.19
N VAL A 49 10.85 0.78 1.67
CA VAL A 49 10.22 -0.25 0.83
C VAL A 49 8.93 0.34 0.26
N ARG A 50 8.71 0.24 -1.05
CA ARG A 50 7.65 1.00 -1.76
C ARG A 50 6.56 0.09 -2.29
N PHE A 51 5.30 0.48 -2.12
CA PHE A 51 4.18 -0.20 -2.74
C PHE A 51 4.28 -0.08 -4.26
N VAL A 52 4.26 -1.20 -4.97
CA VAL A 52 4.43 -1.22 -6.42
C VAL A 52 3.11 -1.53 -7.06
N HIS A 53 2.78 -0.79 -8.12
CA HIS A 53 1.69 -1.15 -9.01
C HIS A 53 2.13 -2.31 -9.91
N ASN A 54 1.59 -3.50 -9.66
CA ASN A 54 1.91 -4.75 -10.34
C ASN A 54 0.62 -5.34 -10.91
N MET A 55 0.48 -5.28 -12.24
CA MET A 55 -0.72 -5.77 -12.93
C MET A 55 -0.93 -7.28 -12.79
N ILE A 56 0.15 -8.06 -12.64
CA ILE A 56 0.06 -9.50 -12.42
C ILE A 56 -0.50 -9.79 -11.03
N ALA A 57 0.00 -9.07 -10.01
CA ALA A 57 -0.52 -9.17 -8.64
C ALA A 57 -1.98 -8.73 -8.55
N LEU A 58 -2.37 -7.71 -9.32
CA LEU A 58 -3.76 -7.26 -9.43
C LEU A 58 -4.66 -8.34 -10.04
N GLN A 59 -4.26 -8.95 -11.16
CA GLN A 59 -5.01 -10.03 -11.81
C GLN A 59 -5.14 -11.27 -10.92
N ARG A 60 -4.19 -11.49 -10.02
CA ARG A 60 -4.18 -12.61 -9.07
C ARG A 60 -4.89 -12.32 -7.75
N GLU A 61 -5.55 -11.17 -7.63
CA GLU A 61 -6.22 -10.73 -6.40
C GLU A 61 -5.28 -10.60 -5.18
N GLU A 62 -3.96 -10.49 -5.40
CA GLU A 62 -2.98 -10.43 -4.31
C GLU A 62 -3.12 -9.15 -3.47
N TYR A 63 -3.51 -8.03 -4.09
CA TYR A 63 -3.83 -6.79 -3.36
C TYR A 63 -5.08 -6.93 -2.50
N LEU A 64 -6.09 -7.65 -2.98
CA LEU A 64 -7.31 -7.92 -2.21
C LEU A 64 -6.97 -8.76 -0.98
N HIS A 65 -6.21 -9.84 -1.18
CA HIS A 65 -5.76 -10.71 -0.09
C HIS A 65 -4.86 -9.96 0.90
N TYR A 66 -3.97 -9.11 0.42
CA TYR A 66 -3.13 -8.27 1.28
C TYR A 66 -3.95 -7.26 2.07
N GLY A 67 -4.94 -6.62 1.45
CA GLY A 67 -5.85 -5.68 2.13
C GLY A 67 -6.63 -6.35 3.25
N VAL A 68 -7.24 -7.51 2.99
CA VAL A 68 -7.98 -8.29 4.00
C VAL A 68 -7.07 -8.72 5.14
N THR A 69 -5.87 -9.23 4.83
CA THR A 69 -4.91 -9.67 5.86
C THR A 69 -4.38 -8.51 6.68
N SER A 70 -4.15 -7.35 6.05
CA SER A 70 -3.72 -6.13 6.73
C SER A 70 -4.81 -5.61 7.68
N ALA A 71 -6.08 -5.62 7.24
CA ALA A 71 -7.20 -5.27 8.09
C ALA A 71 -7.32 -6.20 9.30
N LEU A 72 -7.19 -7.51 9.10
CA LEU A 72 -7.16 -8.51 10.18
C LEU A 72 -6.01 -8.28 11.16
N SER A 73 -4.80 -7.97 10.67
CA SER A 73 -3.64 -7.65 11.52
C SER A 73 -3.96 -6.50 12.47
N VAL A 74 -4.47 -5.39 11.93
CA VAL A 74 -4.85 -4.20 12.72
C VAL A 74 -5.99 -4.52 13.68
N TYR A 75 -7.04 -5.21 13.22
CA TYR A 75 -8.20 -5.58 14.04
C TYR A 75 -7.81 -6.45 15.24
N GLN A 76 -6.83 -7.34 15.07
CA GLN A 76 -6.35 -8.24 16.13
C GLN A 76 -5.19 -7.66 16.97
N GLY A 77 -4.91 -6.36 16.85
CA GLY A 77 -3.92 -5.65 17.67
C GLY A 77 -2.46 -5.92 17.28
N SER A 78 -2.23 -6.40 16.05
CA SER A 78 -0.90 -6.51 15.46
C SER A 78 -0.55 -5.23 14.67
N LEU A 79 0.73 -5.09 14.30
CA LEU A 79 1.18 -3.96 13.50
C LEU A 79 0.58 -4.04 12.10
N GLY A 80 0.00 -2.93 11.65
CA GLY A 80 -0.48 -2.78 10.28
C GLY A 80 0.64 -2.53 9.27
N PRO A 81 0.29 -2.39 7.99
CA PRO A 81 1.25 -2.12 6.92
C PRO A 81 1.88 -0.72 7.10
N ALA A 82 3.16 -0.69 7.48
CA ALA A 82 3.90 0.56 7.70
C ALA A 82 4.39 1.24 6.40
N MET A 83 4.04 0.68 5.24
CA MET A 83 4.74 0.92 3.97
C MET A 83 3.85 1.64 2.93
N PHE A 84 2.66 2.07 3.35
CA PHE A 84 1.78 2.90 2.52
C PHE A 84 2.21 4.37 2.56
N ALA A 85 2.25 5.00 1.39
CA ALA A 85 2.40 6.44 1.28
C ALA A 85 1.15 7.14 1.85
N ALA A 86 1.31 8.35 2.40
CA ALA A 86 0.20 9.10 3.00
C ALA A 86 -1.03 9.22 2.09
N PRO A 87 -0.90 9.50 0.77
CA PRO A 87 -2.06 9.55 -0.12
C PRO A 87 -2.83 8.24 -0.24
N VAL A 88 -2.13 7.10 -0.13
CA VAL A 88 -2.77 5.77 -0.18
C VAL A 88 -3.57 5.53 1.11
N VAL A 89 -3.03 5.94 2.26
CA VAL A 89 -3.73 5.86 3.54
C VAL A 89 -4.97 6.75 3.54
N ASP A 90 -4.84 8.00 3.08
CA ASP A 90 -5.96 8.94 2.96
C ASP A 90 -7.07 8.38 2.07
N TYR A 91 -6.70 7.76 0.95
CA TYR A 91 -7.68 7.12 0.06
C TYR A 91 -8.40 5.96 0.74
N ILE A 92 -7.68 5.10 1.48
CA ILE A 92 -8.27 3.97 2.20
C ILE A 92 -9.26 4.47 3.28
N LEU A 93 -8.91 5.53 3.99
CA LEU A 93 -9.73 6.07 5.08
C LEU A 93 -10.95 6.85 4.58
N CYS A 94 -10.78 7.67 3.54
CA CYS A 94 -11.82 8.56 3.05
C CYS A 94 -12.69 7.93 1.97
N GLY A 95 -12.17 6.95 1.23
CA GLY A 95 -12.84 6.28 0.11
C GLY A 95 -13.12 7.18 -1.09
N LYS A 96 -12.56 8.40 -1.13
CA LYS A 96 -12.79 9.38 -2.19
C LYS A 96 -11.50 10.09 -2.58
N LEU A 97 -11.30 10.25 -3.89
CA LEU A 97 -10.09 10.86 -4.45
C LEU A 97 -10.02 12.38 -4.23
N ASP A 98 -11.15 13.07 -4.11
CA ASP A 98 -11.23 14.51 -3.84
C ASP A 98 -10.71 14.87 -2.43
N ALA A 99 -10.75 13.92 -1.50
CA ALA A 99 -10.25 14.08 -0.15
C ALA A 99 -8.74 13.77 -0.01
N VAL A 100 -8.10 13.19 -1.02
CA VAL A 100 -6.70 12.80 -0.99
C VAL A 100 -5.82 14.01 -1.30
N ARG A 101 -4.96 14.39 -0.35
CA ARG A 101 -3.96 15.44 -0.59
C ARG A 101 -2.70 14.80 -1.14
N VAL A 102 -2.36 15.13 -2.39
CA VAL A 102 -1.12 14.69 -3.03
C VAL A 102 -0.17 15.87 -3.15
N SER A 103 1.07 15.68 -2.74
CA SER A 103 2.17 16.62 -2.96
C SER A 103 3.19 16.05 -3.97
N LEU A 104 4.01 16.91 -4.56
CA LEU A 104 5.13 16.47 -5.41
C LEU A 104 6.15 15.62 -4.62
N CYS A 105 6.22 15.80 -3.30
CA CYS A 105 7.03 14.95 -2.43
C CYS A 105 6.55 13.50 -2.42
N ASP A 106 5.25 13.26 -2.62
CA ASP A 106 4.66 11.93 -2.66
C ASP A 106 4.88 11.22 -4.01
N LEU A 107 5.26 11.97 -5.05
CA LEU A 107 5.58 11.39 -6.35
C LEU A 107 6.97 10.73 -6.34
N LEU A 108 7.05 9.61 -7.05
CA LEU A 108 8.31 8.90 -7.28
C LEU A 108 9.22 9.73 -8.18
N SER A 109 10.54 9.69 -7.90
CA SER A 109 11.56 10.26 -8.79
C SER A 109 11.45 9.67 -10.19
N GLY A 110 11.33 10.53 -11.19
CA GLY A 110 11.18 10.12 -12.59
C GLY A 110 10.69 11.28 -13.44
N LYS A 111 10.55 11.04 -14.76
CA LYS A 111 10.19 12.07 -15.73
C LYS A 111 8.94 12.86 -15.32
N VAL A 112 7.92 12.17 -14.81
CA VAL A 112 6.67 12.81 -14.34
C VAL A 112 6.94 13.80 -13.20
N LYS A 113 7.71 13.40 -12.18
CA LYS A 113 8.03 14.29 -11.05
C LYS A 113 8.85 15.48 -11.51
N THR A 114 9.90 15.26 -12.30
CA THR A 114 10.75 16.34 -12.80
C THR A 114 9.97 17.33 -13.67
N THR A 115 9.12 16.83 -14.57
CA THR A 115 8.24 17.69 -15.39
C THR A 115 7.25 18.48 -14.53
N LEU A 116 6.71 17.90 -13.47
CA LEU A 116 5.80 18.62 -12.57
C LEU A 116 6.52 19.64 -11.68
N GLU A 117 7.75 19.35 -11.24
CA GLU A 117 8.62 20.32 -10.53
C GLU A 117 8.99 21.50 -11.44
N GLU A 118 9.30 21.24 -12.72
CA GLU A 118 9.55 22.28 -13.72
C GLU A 118 8.30 23.14 -13.96
N LEU A 119 7.12 22.54 -14.03
CA LEU A 119 5.85 23.27 -14.15
C LEU A 119 5.55 24.12 -12.91
N GLU A 120 5.78 23.60 -11.70
CA GLU A 120 5.57 24.35 -10.45
C GLU A 120 6.50 25.57 -10.34
N ALA A 121 7.69 25.48 -10.93
CA ALA A 121 8.64 26.59 -10.97
C ALA A 121 8.22 27.74 -11.93
N ILE A 122 7.21 27.55 -12.79
CA ILE A 122 6.74 28.60 -13.71
C ILE A 122 5.79 29.56 -12.97
N SER A 123 6.28 30.76 -12.64
CA SER A 123 5.45 31.80 -12.02
C SER A 123 4.44 32.47 -12.96
N ASP A 124 4.68 32.45 -14.28
CA ASP A 124 3.82 33.10 -15.27
C ASP A 124 2.61 32.21 -15.65
N PRO A 125 1.37 32.63 -15.36
CA PRO A 125 0.17 31.83 -15.62
C PRO A 125 -0.07 31.53 -17.11
N VAL A 126 0.34 32.42 -18.02
CA VAL A 126 0.15 32.24 -19.47
C VAL A 126 1.13 31.19 -19.97
N LYS A 127 2.39 31.32 -19.58
CA LYS A 127 3.44 30.35 -19.90
C LYS A 127 3.15 28.98 -19.29
N PHE A 128 2.68 28.93 -18.04
CA PHE A 128 2.25 27.70 -17.39
C PHE A 128 1.19 26.98 -18.22
N LYS A 129 0.12 27.67 -18.64
CA LYS A 129 -0.94 27.06 -19.45
C LYS A 129 -0.43 26.52 -20.79
N GLN A 130 0.51 27.23 -21.43
CA GLN A 130 1.10 26.78 -22.68
C GLN A 130 1.91 25.49 -22.49
N GLU A 131 2.82 25.48 -21.53
CA GLU A 131 3.66 24.31 -21.22
C GLU A 131 2.84 23.12 -20.73
N ALA A 132 1.86 23.35 -19.85
CA ALA A 132 0.94 22.31 -19.38
C ALA A 132 0.11 21.68 -20.51
N SER A 133 -0.24 22.45 -21.54
CA SER A 133 -1.00 21.96 -22.70
C SER A 133 -0.18 21.11 -23.67
N LEU A 134 1.16 21.21 -23.61
CA LEU A 134 2.09 20.46 -24.46
C LEU A 134 2.48 19.10 -23.86
N ILE A 135 2.13 18.87 -22.59
CA ILE A 135 2.48 17.66 -21.86
C ILE A 135 1.40 16.60 -22.11
N HIS A 136 1.76 15.59 -22.90
CA HIS A 136 1.01 14.33 -22.97
C HIS A 136 1.59 13.35 -21.94
N LEU A 137 1.03 13.37 -20.72
CA LEU A 137 1.29 12.39 -19.67
C LEU A 137 0.41 11.14 -19.84
#